data_AF-A0A9E1P817-F1
#
_entry.id   AF-A0A9E1P817-F1
#
_cell.length_a   1.000
_cell.length_b   1.000
_cell.length_c   1.000
_cell.angle_alpha   90.00
_cell.angle_beta   90.00
_cell.angle_gamma   90.00
#
_symmetry.space_group_name_H-M   'P 1'
#
loop_
_entity.id
_entity.type
_entity.pdbx_description
1 polymer ?
#
loop_
_entity_poly.entity_id
_entity_poly.type
_entity_poly.pdbx_seq_one_letter_code
_entity_poly.pdbx_strand_id
1 'polypeptide(L)'
;MRQVLFLLLVSVLTLQGCNYHYYQGQKLESQGRFEEANIEYHRAFTQTPTDDDFKVAYLRTADKVAIDLMERYDMHVKNKNYNLAYELLLKAQGLSPQNEKVVAEYPRWYRILLAGKVNFIFKSLKNQVPLSDEMELQIHFNTPNQGRKLIGKIDNQTQSFFIEDVLFDPPQNLLMFYTINAIGVNLISKAVVSGDPNAQARVSAFNSRRFMKFIDLRTPALVKIDGHLSTDGQTPVSIEEGFPADQIAAANSEQFNFSNREIRYSLSLKNKEVYVKSTSNYIHFLPQMLYMNKITNRMFLDFGEIEVYQPKMGGFWYFRRVVAEGRKYLGDLKKNVLLKPYFYYKEGAYIFLKES
;
A
#
# COMPACT_ATOMS: atom_id res chain seq x y z
N MET A 1 67.88 -17.06 23.85
CA MET A 1 66.91 -17.46 22.78
C MET A 1 65.55 -17.92 23.30
N ARG A 2 65.45 -18.67 24.42
CA ARG A 2 64.17 -19.19 24.94
C ARG A 2 63.22 -18.11 25.51
N GLN A 3 63.74 -16.99 26.03
CA GLN A 3 62.93 -15.87 26.52
C GLN A 3 62.38 -14.96 25.40
N VAL A 4 63.12 -14.82 24.29
CA VAL A 4 62.67 -14.02 23.12
C VAL A 4 61.53 -14.74 22.38
N LEU A 5 61.58 -16.08 22.34
CA LEU A 5 60.50 -16.90 21.77
C LEU A 5 59.22 -16.86 22.61
N PHE A 6 59.33 -16.70 23.94
CA PHE A 6 58.18 -16.57 24.84
C PHE A 6 57.49 -15.19 24.73
N LEU A 7 58.27 -14.13 24.55
CA LEU A 7 57.75 -12.77 24.30
C LEU A 7 57.02 -12.67 22.94
N LEU A 8 57.53 -13.35 21.91
CA LEU A 8 56.89 -13.42 20.59
C LEU A 8 55.57 -14.22 20.62
N LEU A 9 55.50 -15.29 21.41
CA LEU A 9 54.28 -16.09 21.57
C LEU A 9 53.18 -15.33 22.34
N VAL A 10 53.56 -14.52 23.35
CA VAL A 10 52.62 -13.67 24.10
C VAL A 10 52.12 -12.48 23.27
N SER A 11 52.92 -11.93 22.35
CA SER A 11 52.46 -10.90 21.41
C SER A 11 51.53 -11.44 20.30
N VAL A 12 51.61 -12.73 19.96
CA VAL A 12 50.71 -13.35 18.96
C VAL A 12 49.39 -13.81 19.61
N LEU A 13 49.41 -14.17 20.89
CA LEU A 13 48.20 -14.53 21.66
C LEU A 13 47.37 -13.32 22.13
N THR A 14 47.93 -12.10 22.13
CA THR A 14 47.21 -10.86 22.48
C THR A 14 46.46 -10.23 21.30
N LEU A 15 46.70 -10.69 20.07
CA LEU A 15 45.98 -10.25 18.87
C LEU A 15 44.69 -11.04 18.58
N GLN A 16 44.32 -12.01 19.42
CA GLN A 16 43.02 -12.68 19.33
C GLN A 16 41.86 -11.87 19.94
N GLY A 17 42.12 -10.66 20.45
CA GLY A 17 41.15 -9.82 21.16
C GLY A 17 40.54 -8.65 20.39
N CYS A 18 40.93 -8.37 19.15
CA CYS A 18 40.36 -7.25 18.37
C CYS A 18 39.30 -7.75 17.39
N ASN A 19 38.03 -7.53 17.71
CA ASN A 19 36.94 -7.78 16.77
C ASN A 19 37.08 -6.82 15.57
N TYR A 20 37.32 -7.40 14.37
CA TYR A 20 37.52 -6.64 13.13
C TYR A 20 36.37 -5.66 12.85
N HIS A 21 35.12 -6.12 13.03
CA HIS A 21 33.94 -5.30 12.77
C HIS A 21 33.82 -4.14 13.74
N TYR A 22 34.17 -4.35 15.01
CA TYR A 22 34.20 -3.26 16.00
C TYR A 22 35.22 -2.17 15.61
N TYR A 23 36.43 -2.56 15.20
CA TYR A 23 37.44 -1.61 14.74
C TYR A 23 37.01 -0.86 13.46
N GLN A 24 36.42 -1.55 12.48
CA GLN A 24 35.87 -0.88 11.29
C GLN A 24 34.74 0.09 11.67
N GLY A 25 33.87 -0.30 12.60
CA GLY A 25 32.82 0.56 13.15
C GLY A 25 33.38 1.86 13.74
N GLN A 26 34.44 1.77 14.55
CA GLN A 26 35.12 2.94 15.12
C GLN A 26 35.67 3.89 14.06
N LYS A 27 36.31 3.32 13.02
CA LYS A 27 36.83 4.09 11.89
C LYS A 27 35.71 4.81 11.14
N LEU A 28 34.62 4.11 10.82
CA LEU A 28 33.46 4.68 10.12
C LEU A 28 32.76 5.75 10.96
N GLU A 29 32.61 5.52 12.27
CA GLU A 29 32.02 6.48 13.20
C GLU A 29 32.86 7.78 13.27
N SER A 30 34.20 7.67 13.28
CA SER A 30 35.09 8.84 13.24
C SER A 30 34.97 9.66 11.95
N GLN A 31 34.48 9.06 10.87
CA GLN A 31 34.22 9.71 9.57
C GLN A 31 32.79 10.27 9.48
N GLY A 32 31.97 10.14 10.52
CA GLY A 32 30.56 10.53 10.50
C GLY A 32 29.64 9.59 9.69
N ARG A 33 30.14 8.43 9.25
CA ARG A 33 29.39 7.45 8.45
C ARG A 33 28.59 6.53 9.37
N PHE A 34 27.64 7.11 10.09
CA PHE A 34 26.95 6.43 11.20
C PHE A 34 26.14 5.21 10.76
N GLU A 35 25.50 5.22 9.59
CA GLU A 35 24.75 4.06 9.07
C GLU A 35 25.66 2.84 8.89
N GLU A 36 26.81 3.05 8.25
CA GLU A 36 27.78 1.98 7.98
C GLU A 36 28.46 1.53 9.27
N ALA A 37 28.80 2.47 10.15
CA ALA A 37 29.33 2.16 11.48
C ALA A 37 28.35 1.28 12.27
N ASN A 38 27.05 1.61 12.25
CA ASN A 38 26.03 0.85 12.95
C ASN A 38 25.90 -0.58 12.42
N ILE A 39 26.01 -0.78 11.09
CA ILE A 39 26.03 -2.11 10.47
C ILE A 39 27.22 -2.94 10.97
N GLU A 40 28.42 -2.36 11.02
CA GLU A 40 29.60 -3.07 11.51
C GLU A 40 29.52 -3.37 13.01
N TYR A 41 29.05 -2.43 13.84
CA TYR A 41 28.82 -2.69 15.25
C TYR A 41 27.73 -3.75 15.50
N HIS A 42 26.68 -3.78 14.67
CA HIS A 42 25.66 -4.83 14.73
C HIS A 42 26.25 -6.21 14.42
N ARG A 43 27.15 -6.31 13.44
CA ARG A 43 27.88 -7.56 13.14
C ARG A 43 28.78 -7.98 14.29
N ALA A 44 29.52 -7.04 14.88
CA ALA A 44 30.36 -7.31 16.05
C ALA A 44 29.53 -7.85 17.23
N PHE A 45 28.44 -7.16 17.57
CA PHE A 45 27.52 -7.57 18.63
C PHE A 45 26.85 -8.92 18.36
N THR A 46 26.43 -9.19 17.11
CA THR A 46 25.83 -10.48 16.75
C THR A 46 26.81 -11.64 16.88
N GLN A 47 28.09 -11.42 16.57
CA GLN A 47 29.14 -12.43 16.71
C GLN A 47 29.56 -12.65 18.18
N THR A 48 29.46 -11.63 19.01
CA THR A 48 29.80 -11.71 20.45
C THR A 48 28.76 -10.96 21.29
N PRO A 49 27.58 -11.56 21.54
CA PRO A 49 26.45 -10.86 22.19
C PRO A 49 26.65 -10.55 23.68
N THR A 50 27.65 -11.15 24.31
CA THR A 50 27.99 -10.95 25.74
C THR A 50 28.95 -9.79 25.97
N ASP A 51 29.45 -9.16 24.90
CA ASP A 51 30.36 -8.02 24.99
C ASP A 51 29.56 -6.71 25.09
N ASP A 52 29.63 -6.08 26.25
CA ASP A 52 28.89 -4.85 26.54
C ASP A 52 29.40 -3.66 25.72
N ASP A 53 30.68 -3.61 25.34
CA ASP A 53 31.22 -2.51 24.53
C ASP A 53 30.63 -2.54 23.12
N PHE A 54 30.46 -3.74 22.55
CA PHE A 54 29.84 -3.89 21.22
C PHE A 54 28.37 -3.49 21.25
N LYS A 55 27.65 -3.89 22.31
CA LYS A 55 26.26 -3.51 22.52
C LYS A 55 26.13 -2.00 22.66
N VAL A 56 26.96 -1.36 23.48
CA VAL A 56 26.95 0.10 23.71
C VAL A 56 27.25 0.85 22.41
N ALA A 57 28.26 0.43 21.65
CA ALA A 57 28.59 1.06 20.37
C ALA A 57 27.48 0.90 19.32
N TYR A 58 26.87 -0.29 19.24
CA TYR A 58 25.71 -0.53 18.38
C TYR A 58 24.53 0.37 18.76
N LEU A 59 24.12 0.41 20.03
CA LEU A 59 22.99 1.23 20.47
C LEU A 59 23.24 2.73 20.30
N ARG A 60 24.44 3.23 20.66
CA ARG A 60 24.81 4.64 20.47
C ARG A 60 24.73 5.05 19.00
N THR A 61 25.23 4.22 18.10
CA THR A 61 25.19 4.54 16.66
C THR A 61 23.79 4.36 16.07
N ALA A 62 23.01 3.41 16.58
CA ALA A 62 21.61 3.24 16.18
C ALA A 62 20.79 4.50 16.47
N ASP A 63 20.99 5.12 17.63
CA ASP A 63 20.35 6.40 17.99
C ASP A 63 20.75 7.53 17.04
N LYS A 64 22.04 7.66 16.72
CA LYS A 64 22.51 8.69 15.76
C LYS A 64 21.91 8.49 14.37
N VAL A 65 21.85 7.25 13.90
CA VAL A 65 21.23 6.91 12.61
C VAL A 65 19.73 7.20 12.63
N ALA A 66 19.04 6.86 13.73
CA ALA A 66 17.62 7.16 13.88
C ALA A 66 17.34 8.67 13.81
N ILE A 67 18.19 9.51 14.41
CA ILE A 67 18.08 10.98 14.31
C ILE A 67 18.20 11.45 12.86
N ASP A 68 19.24 11.01 12.14
CA ASP A 68 19.44 11.37 10.73
C ASP A 68 18.29 10.88 9.82
N LEU A 69 17.80 9.66 10.04
CA LEU A 69 16.60 9.15 9.35
C LEU A 69 15.39 10.04 9.61
N MET A 70 15.23 10.51 10.85
CA MET A 70 14.11 11.38 11.24
C MET A 70 14.23 12.82 10.71
N GLU A 71 15.42 13.28 10.30
CA GLU A 71 15.58 14.55 9.57
C GLU A 71 15.13 14.39 8.10
N ARG A 72 15.55 13.30 7.44
CA ARG A 72 15.10 12.98 6.08
C ARG A 72 13.60 12.70 6.02
N TYR A 73 13.07 12.03 7.03
CA TYR A 73 11.65 11.82 7.25
C TYR A 73 10.86 13.14 7.16
N ASP A 74 11.26 14.18 7.90
CA ASP A 74 10.55 15.47 7.90
C ASP A 74 10.50 16.09 6.51
N MET A 75 11.59 15.98 5.74
CA MET A 75 11.64 16.48 4.37
C MET A 75 10.62 15.75 3.48
N HIS A 76 10.53 14.42 3.60
CA HIS A 76 9.59 13.63 2.81
C HIS A 76 8.13 13.87 3.23
N VAL A 77 7.84 14.08 4.52
CA VAL A 77 6.50 14.48 4.97
C VAL A 77 6.09 15.82 4.37
N LYS A 78 6.97 16.84 4.46
CA LYS A 78 6.71 18.18 3.88
C LYS A 78 6.45 18.11 2.37
N ASN A 79 7.17 17.24 1.67
CA ASN A 79 7.03 17.03 0.23
C ASN A 79 5.90 16.06 -0.15
N LYS A 80 5.10 15.58 0.80
CA LYS A 80 4.00 14.59 0.60
C LYS A 80 4.46 13.26 0.00
N ASN A 81 5.73 12.92 0.18
CA ASN A 81 6.34 11.65 -0.21
C ASN A 81 6.14 10.59 0.88
N TYR A 82 4.88 10.29 1.17
CA TYR A 82 4.46 9.53 2.35
C TYR A 82 4.99 8.11 2.45
N ASN A 83 5.11 7.38 1.34
CA ASN A 83 5.67 6.02 1.37
C ASN A 83 7.13 6.04 1.86
N LEU A 84 7.95 6.93 1.29
CA LEU A 84 9.36 7.03 1.66
C LEU A 84 9.53 7.58 3.08
N ALA A 85 8.74 8.57 3.48
CA ALA A 85 8.71 9.04 4.87
C ALA A 85 8.39 7.89 5.84
N TYR A 86 7.34 7.12 5.58
CA TYR A 86 6.95 6.02 6.44
C TYR A 86 8.00 4.91 6.50
N GLU A 87 8.67 4.58 5.39
CA GLU A 87 9.79 3.64 5.38
C GLU A 87 10.96 4.10 6.27
N LEU A 88 11.30 5.39 6.22
CA LEU A 88 12.34 5.97 7.08
C LEU A 88 11.94 5.92 8.56
N LEU A 89 10.68 6.21 8.88
CA LEU A 89 10.15 6.08 10.24
C LEU A 89 10.23 4.65 10.75
N LEU A 90 9.85 3.65 9.94
CA LEU A 90 9.94 2.24 10.32
C LEU A 90 11.40 1.81 10.58
N LYS A 91 12.34 2.29 9.76
CA LYS A 91 13.77 2.08 10.01
C LYS A 91 14.22 2.72 11.31
N ALA A 92 13.86 3.99 11.55
CA ALA A 92 14.21 4.71 12.77
C ALA A 92 13.63 4.01 14.02
N GLN A 93 12.39 3.51 13.93
CA GLN A 93 11.74 2.72 14.98
C GLN A 93 12.45 1.40 15.27
N GLY A 94 12.93 0.70 14.24
CA GLY A 94 13.71 -0.52 14.42
C GLY A 94 15.06 -0.31 15.10
N LEU A 95 15.66 0.87 14.92
CA LEU A 95 16.98 1.23 15.46
C LEU A 95 16.89 1.85 16.87
N SER A 96 15.95 2.77 17.08
CA SER A 96 15.76 3.49 18.34
C SER A 96 14.27 3.58 18.70
N PRO A 97 13.68 2.49 19.21
CA PRO A 97 12.24 2.42 19.48
C PRO A 97 11.78 3.33 20.64
N GLN A 98 12.69 3.78 21.50
CA GLN A 98 12.41 4.71 22.60
C GLN A 98 12.67 6.18 22.23
N ASN A 99 13.14 6.47 21.01
CA ASN A 99 13.35 7.85 20.57
C ASN A 99 12.02 8.64 20.63
N GLU A 100 12.02 9.76 21.35
CA GLU A 100 10.81 10.55 21.61
C GLU A 100 10.08 10.96 20.32
N LYS A 101 10.84 11.37 19.30
CA LYS A 101 10.27 11.79 18.01
C LYS A 101 9.66 10.61 17.26
N VAL A 102 10.32 9.45 17.25
CA VAL A 102 9.77 8.22 16.65
C VAL A 102 8.47 7.81 17.33
N VAL A 103 8.45 7.80 18.67
CA VAL A 103 7.28 7.45 19.48
C VAL A 103 6.12 8.42 19.23
N ALA A 104 6.42 9.72 19.07
CA ALA A 104 5.42 10.74 18.80
C ALA A 104 4.85 10.68 17.36
N GLU A 105 5.69 10.36 16.37
CA GLU A 105 5.27 10.37 14.96
C GLU A 105 4.54 9.09 14.54
N TYR A 106 4.92 7.91 15.06
CA TYR A 106 4.32 6.63 14.65
C TYR A 106 2.78 6.58 14.72
N PRO A 107 2.14 7.07 15.80
CA PRO A 107 0.68 7.07 15.90
C PRO A 107 -0.05 7.92 14.86
N ARG A 108 0.65 8.80 14.14
CA ARG A 108 0.06 9.71 13.13
C ARG A 108 -0.05 9.06 11.75
N TRP A 109 0.58 7.91 11.54
CA TRP A 109 0.60 7.22 10.26
C TRP A 109 -0.51 6.19 10.17
N TYR A 110 -1.26 6.24 9.07
CA TYR A 110 -2.31 5.28 8.76
C TYR A 110 -1.98 4.48 7.53
N ARG A 111 -2.25 3.17 7.59
CA ARG A 111 -2.20 2.28 6.43
C ARG A 111 -3.61 1.93 6.01
N ILE A 112 -3.90 2.09 4.72
CA ILE A 112 -5.23 1.92 4.16
C ILE A 112 -5.17 0.79 3.14
N LEU A 113 -5.82 -0.33 3.45
CA LEU A 113 -6.05 -1.41 2.50
C LEU A 113 -7.24 -1.06 1.62
N LEU A 114 -7.08 -1.15 0.31
CA LEU A 114 -8.17 -1.18 -0.66
C LEU A 114 -8.18 -2.58 -1.25
N ALA A 115 -9.32 -3.27 -1.20
CA ALA A 115 -9.43 -4.62 -1.75
C ALA A 115 -10.83 -4.94 -2.26
N GLY A 116 -10.90 -5.99 -3.08
CA GLY A 116 -12.15 -6.46 -3.66
C GLY A 116 -11.91 -7.52 -4.73
N LYS A 117 -12.93 -7.77 -5.56
CA LYS A 117 -12.87 -8.71 -6.68
C LYS A 117 -13.48 -8.10 -7.93
N VAL A 118 -12.88 -8.36 -9.10
CA VAL A 118 -13.41 -7.93 -10.40
C VAL A 118 -13.74 -9.14 -11.27
N ASN A 119 -15.03 -9.46 -11.36
CA ASN A 119 -15.56 -10.49 -12.23
C ASN A 119 -15.69 -9.93 -13.65
N PHE A 120 -14.93 -10.49 -14.60
CA PHE A 120 -15.01 -10.09 -16.00
C PHE A 120 -15.93 -11.02 -16.80
N ILE A 121 -16.90 -10.43 -17.51
CA ILE A 121 -17.84 -11.16 -18.39
C ILE A 121 -17.75 -10.56 -19.79
N PHE A 122 -16.96 -11.15 -20.68
CA PHE A 122 -16.82 -10.69 -22.06
C PHE A 122 -16.73 -11.85 -23.05
N LYS A 123 -17.18 -11.62 -24.29
CA LYS A 123 -17.17 -12.65 -25.35
C LYS A 123 -15.82 -12.83 -26.05
N SER A 124 -14.95 -11.81 -26.06
CA SER A 124 -13.56 -11.94 -26.56
C SER A 124 -12.69 -10.75 -26.15
N LEU A 125 -11.63 -11.00 -25.38
CA LEU A 125 -10.45 -10.12 -25.27
C LEU A 125 -9.35 -10.54 -26.25
N LYS A 126 -9.33 -11.82 -26.65
CA LYS A 126 -8.29 -12.45 -27.49
C LYS A 126 -8.12 -11.80 -28.87
N ASN A 127 -9.16 -11.19 -29.43
CA ASN A 127 -9.10 -10.58 -30.76
C ASN A 127 -8.74 -9.09 -30.74
N GLN A 128 -8.69 -8.45 -29.56
CA GLN A 128 -8.42 -7.02 -29.40
C GLN A 128 -7.04 -6.73 -28.82
N VAL A 129 -6.31 -7.77 -28.41
CA VAL A 129 -4.99 -7.65 -27.80
C VAL A 129 -3.97 -8.46 -28.59
N PRO A 130 -2.83 -7.88 -28.99
CA PRO A 130 -1.76 -8.60 -29.67
C PRO A 130 -1.26 -9.80 -28.85
N LEU A 131 -1.06 -10.95 -29.50
CA LEU A 131 -0.58 -12.19 -28.86
C LEU A 131 0.87 -12.08 -28.33
N SER A 132 1.64 -11.09 -28.80
CA SER A 132 3.03 -10.84 -28.40
C SER A 132 3.19 -10.09 -27.08
N ASP A 133 2.11 -9.49 -26.58
CA ASP A 133 2.16 -8.62 -25.42
C ASP A 133 1.81 -9.40 -24.13
N GLU A 134 2.61 -9.20 -23.08
CA GLU A 134 2.24 -9.65 -21.75
C GLU A 134 1.09 -8.77 -21.22
N MET A 135 0.04 -9.41 -20.70
CA MET A 135 -1.17 -8.76 -20.24
C MET A 135 -1.28 -8.79 -18.72
N GLU A 136 -1.36 -7.62 -18.11
CA GLU A 136 -1.61 -7.50 -16.68
C GLU A 136 -2.92 -6.76 -16.44
N LEU A 137 -3.92 -7.46 -15.87
CA LEU A 137 -5.16 -6.82 -15.45
C LEU A 137 -4.87 -5.88 -14.27
N GLN A 138 -5.40 -4.67 -14.36
CA GLN A 138 -5.18 -3.64 -13.36
C GLN A 138 -6.47 -2.91 -13.02
N ILE A 139 -6.54 -2.50 -11.76
CA ILE A 139 -7.51 -1.54 -11.24
C ILE A 139 -6.75 -0.34 -10.71
N HIS A 140 -7.17 0.85 -11.11
CA HIS A 140 -6.60 2.12 -10.69
C HIS A 140 -7.55 2.80 -9.73
N PHE A 141 -7.03 3.43 -8.68
CA PHE A 141 -7.81 4.21 -7.72
C PHE A 141 -7.36 5.66 -7.69
N ASN A 142 -8.33 6.56 -7.54
CA ASN A 142 -8.08 7.92 -7.07
C ASN A 142 -7.65 7.87 -5.61
N THR A 143 -6.85 8.84 -5.21
CA THR A 143 -6.34 8.95 -3.84
C THR A 143 -6.56 10.37 -3.31
N PRO A 144 -6.46 10.57 -1.98
CA PRO A 144 -6.46 11.90 -1.38
C PRO A 144 -5.27 12.77 -1.81
N ASN A 145 -4.17 12.15 -2.25
CA ASN A 145 -3.00 12.87 -2.73
C ASN A 145 -3.19 13.24 -4.21
N GLN A 146 -3.51 14.50 -4.48
CA GLN A 146 -3.81 14.98 -5.83
C GLN A 146 -2.71 14.61 -6.83
N GLY A 147 -3.10 14.12 -8.01
CA GLY A 147 -2.18 13.68 -9.05
C GLY A 147 -1.59 12.28 -8.85
N ARG A 148 -1.72 11.68 -7.65
CA ARG A 148 -1.34 10.29 -7.40
C ARG A 148 -2.50 9.35 -7.65
N LYS A 149 -2.21 8.27 -8.38
CA LYS A 149 -3.08 7.11 -8.54
C LYS A 149 -2.46 5.90 -7.89
N LEU A 150 -3.29 5.05 -7.28
CA LEU A 150 -2.88 3.71 -6.87
C LEU A 150 -3.21 2.73 -8.00
N ILE A 151 -2.30 1.82 -8.29
CA ILE A 151 -2.46 0.82 -9.34
C ILE A 151 -2.35 -0.56 -8.69
N GLY A 152 -3.48 -1.22 -8.52
CA GLY A 152 -3.57 -2.59 -8.05
C GLY A 152 -3.57 -3.57 -9.21
N LYS A 153 -2.83 -4.67 -9.06
CA LYS A 153 -2.93 -5.82 -9.98
C LYS A 153 -4.16 -6.64 -9.61
N ILE A 154 -4.89 -7.10 -10.64
CA ILE A 154 -5.97 -8.07 -10.46
C ILE A 154 -5.38 -9.45 -10.72
N ASP A 155 -5.46 -10.33 -9.73
CA ASP A 155 -4.96 -11.69 -9.85
C ASP A 155 -5.79 -12.47 -10.89
N ASN A 156 -5.13 -13.10 -11.85
CA ASN A 156 -5.81 -13.75 -12.97
C ASN A 156 -6.59 -15.02 -12.57
N GLN A 157 -6.26 -15.65 -11.43
CA GLN A 157 -6.90 -16.89 -10.98
C GLN A 157 -8.09 -16.61 -10.08
N THR A 158 -7.88 -15.79 -9.05
CA THR A 158 -8.87 -15.46 -8.03
C THR A 158 -9.72 -14.26 -8.42
N GLN A 159 -9.28 -13.46 -9.40
CA GLN A 159 -9.88 -12.17 -9.78
C GLN A 159 -9.92 -11.14 -8.66
N SER A 160 -9.23 -11.42 -7.54
CA SER A 160 -9.11 -10.52 -6.42
C SER A 160 -8.03 -9.47 -6.67
N PHE A 161 -8.14 -8.34 -6.00
CA PHE A 161 -7.09 -7.34 -5.96
C PHE A 161 -6.95 -6.82 -4.53
N PHE A 162 -5.75 -6.35 -4.22
CA PHE A 162 -5.52 -5.49 -3.08
C PHE A 162 -4.41 -4.50 -3.37
N ILE A 163 -4.49 -3.33 -2.76
CA ILE A 163 -3.43 -2.33 -2.75
C ILE A 163 -3.45 -1.61 -1.42
N GLU A 164 -2.27 -1.27 -0.92
CA GLU A 164 -2.12 -0.51 0.31
C GLU A 164 -1.69 0.91 0.00
N ASP A 165 -2.26 1.87 0.72
CA ASP A 165 -1.81 3.24 0.77
C ASP A 165 -1.32 3.62 2.16
N VAL A 166 -0.48 4.64 2.22
CA VAL A 166 0.05 5.21 3.45
C VAL A 166 -0.28 6.69 3.48
N LEU A 167 -0.95 7.13 4.55
CA LEU A 167 -1.28 8.52 4.78
C LEU A 167 -0.71 9.00 6.11
N PHE A 168 -0.30 10.26 6.12
CA PHE A 168 0.12 10.97 7.31
C PHE A 168 -1.01 11.86 7.81
N ASP A 169 -1.41 11.64 9.06
CA ASP A 169 -2.40 12.44 9.79
C ASP A 169 -3.68 12.75 8.97
N PRO A 170 -4.32 11.74 8.32
CA PRO A 170 -5.41 11.99 7.40
C PRO A 170 -6.69 12.37 8.17
N PRO A 171 -7.33 13.51 7.85
CA PRO A 171 -8.67 13.75 8.35
C PRO A 171 -9.64 12.74 7.74
N GLN A 172 -10.71 12.43 8.49
CA GLN A 172 -11.66 11.37 8.16
C GLN A 172 -12.27 11.51 6.76
N ASN A 173 -12.50 12.74 6.31
CA ASN A 173 -13.00 13.02 4.97
C ASN A 173 -12.07 12.56 3.85
N LEU A 174 -10.75 12.50 4.06
CA LEU A 174 -9.82 12.02 3.04
C LEU A 174 -10.11 10.57 2.65
N LEU A 175 -10.57 9.74 3.59
CA LEU A 175 -10.93 8.35 3.32
C LEU A 175 -12.02 8.22 2.24
N MET A 176 -12.79 9.27 2.00
CA MET A 176 -13.88 9.30 1.03
C MET A 176 -13.42 9.67 -0.39
N PHE A 177 -12.14 10.02 -0.60
CA PHE A 177 -11.59 10.28 -1.94
C PHE A 177 -11.16 9.00 -2.67
N TYR A 178 -10.99 7.89 -1.93
CA TYR A 178 -10.68 6.60 -2.51
C TYR A 178 -11.86 6.09 -3.33
N THR A 179 -11.67 6.10 -4.64
CA THR A 179 -12.67 5.72 -5.63
C THR A 179 -11.98 4.99 -6.77
N ILE A 180 -12.69 4.05 -7.40
CA ILE A 180 -12.20 3.40 -8.61
C ILE A 180 -12.04 4.48 -9.69
N ASN A 181 -10.84 4.58 -10.23
CA ASN A 181 -10.49 5.45 -11.34
C ASN A 181 -10.60 4.70 -12.67
N ALA A 182 -10.02 3.51 -12.78
CA ALA A 182 -10.05 2.77 -14.02
C ALA A 182 -9.94 1.27 -13.79
N ILE A 183 -10.46 0.48 -14.72
CA ILE A 183 -10.24 -0.96 -14.79
C ILE A 183 -9.84 -1.26 -16.22
N GLY A 184 -8.80 -2.05 -16.42
CA GLY A 184 -8.28 -2.31 -17.75
C GLY A 184 -7.16 -3.34 -17.78
N VAL A 185 -6.50 -3.42 -18.93
CA VAL A 185 -5.34 -4.27 -19.14
C VAL A 185 -4.13 -3.41 -19.49
N ASN A 186 -3.03 -3.63 -18.77
CA ASN A 186 -1.74 -3.08 -19.11
C ASN A 186 -1.03 -4.05 -20.06
N LEU A 187 -0.76 -3.58 -21.27
CA LEU A 187 -0.04 -4.33 -22.29
C LEU A 187 1.44 -3.99 -22.19
N ILE A 188 2.27 -5.02 -22.05
CA ILE A 188 3.72 -4.91 -22.00
C ILE A 188 4.26 -5.57 -23.26
N SER A 189 4.66 -4.75 -24.23
CA SER A 189 5.31 -5.25 -25.44
C SER A 189 6.80 -5.46 -25.17
N LYS A 190 7.31 -6.65 -25.49
CA LYS A 190 8.75 -6.94 -25.43
C LYS A 190 9.37 -6.52 -26.76
N ALA A 191 10.47 -5.78 -26.70
CA ALA A 191 11.20 -5.37 -27.91
C ALA A 191 11.56 -6.60 -28.76
N VAL A 192 11.14 -6.59 -30.03
CA VAL A 192 11.58 -7.60 -31.01
C VAL A 192 12.96 -7.15 -31.50
N VAL A 193 14.01 -7.88 -31.11
CA VAL A 193 15.33 -7.72 -31.72
C VAL A 193 15.24 -8.29 -33.13
N SER A 194 15.25 -7.44 -34.15
CA SER A 194 15.35 -7.89 -35.54
C SER A 194 16.72 -8.54 -35.74
N GLY A 195 16.75 -9.82 -36.13
CA GLY A 195 17.97 -10.55 -36.49
C GLY A 195 18.51 -10.24 -37.90
N ASP A 196 18.14 -9.10 -38.48
CA ASP A 196 18.58 -8.69 -39.82
C ASP A 196 19.86 -7.85 -39.73
N PRO A 197 21.01 -8.33 -40.26
CA PRO A 197 22.28 -7.62 -40.24
C PRO A 197 22.30 -6.34 -41.09
N ASN A 198 21.36 -6.18 -42.03
CA ASN A 198 21.30 -5.07 -42.98
C ASN A 198 20.14 -4.10 -42.72
N ALA A 199 19.28 -4.39 -41.75
CA ALA A 199 18.30 -3.43 -41.27
C ALA A 199 19.05 -2.33 -40.51
N GLN A 200 19.25 -1.17 -41.14
CA GLN A 200 19.74 0.04 -40.47
C GLN A 200 18.99 0.20 -39.14
N ALA A 201 19.72 -0.03 -38.06
CA ALA A 201 19.19 -0.33 -36.76
C ALA A 201 18.46 0.90 -36.17
N ARG A 202 17.16 1.03 -36.48
CA ARG A 202 16.24 1.74 -35.61
C ARG A 202 15.90 0.80 -34.46
N VAL A 203 16.87 0.68 -33.54
CA VAL A 203 16.68 0.02 -32.25
C VAL A 203 15.67 0.84 -31.45
N SER A 204 14.39 0.53 -31.61
CA SER A 204 13.37 0.91 -30.63
C SER A 204 13.43 -0.09 -29.47
N ALA A 205 14.52 -0.05 -28.68
CA ALA A 205 14.68 -0.85 -27.46
C ALA A 205 13.84 -0.31 -26.30
N PHE A 206 12.56 -0.03 -26.56
CA PHE A 206 11.64 0.44 -25.54
C PHE A 206 10.54 -0.59 -25.37
N ASN A 207 10.46 -1.19 -24.17
CA ASN A 207 9.26 -1.89 -23.75
C ASN A 207 8.13 -0.86 -23.71
N SER A 208 7.24 -0.87 -24.71
CA SER A 208 6.09 0.02 -24.71
C SER A 208 5.05 -0.53 -23.72
N ARG A 209 4.67 0.29 -22.74
CA ARG A 209 3.54 -0.01 -21.86
C ARG A 209 2.33 0.79 -22.30
N ARG A 210 1.21 0.11 -22.55
CA ARG A 210 -0.05 0.76 -22.90
C ARG A 210 -1.17 0.23 -22.02
N PHE A 211 -1.78 1.11 -21.25
CA PHE A 211 -2.96 0.76 -20.47
C PHE A 211 -4.23 0.95 -21.30
N MET A 212 -4.85 -0.15 -21.69
CA MET A 212 -6.16 -0.18 -22.33
C MET A 212 -7.24 -0.19 -21.26
N LYS A 213 -8.01 0.91 -21.18
CA LYS A 213 -9.08 1.08 -20.20
C LYS A 213 -10.38 0.44 -20.71
N PHE A 214 -10.99 -0.39 -19.87
CA PHE A 214 -12.36 -0.84 -20.05
C PHE A 214 -13.33 0.13 -19.36
N ILE A 215 -12.97 0.54 -18.13
CA ILE A 215 -13.67 1.53 -17.32
C ILE A 215 -12.71 2.70 -17.07
N ASP A 216 -13.18 3.95 -17.19
CA ASP A 216 -12.37 5.17 -16.98
C ASP A 216 -13.17 6.26 -16.24
N LEU A 217 -13.37 6.06 -14.95
CA LEU A 217 -13.99 7.00 -14.04
C LEU A 217 -12.96 8.11 -13.71
N ARG A 218 -13.15 9.29 -14.31
CA ARG A 218 -12.36 10.49 -13.97
C ARG A 218 -12.40 10.72 -12.45
N THR A 219 -11.39 11.41 -11.93
CA THR A 219 -11.36 11.78 -10.50
C THR A 219 -12.62 12.57 -10.15
N PRO A 220 -13.46 12.05 -9.25
CA PRO A 220 -14.71 12.71 -8.91
C PRO A 220 -14.46 13.91 -8.01
N ALA A 221 -15.36 14.90 -8.07
CA ALA A 221 -15.30 16.06 -7.20
C ALA A 221 -16.16 15.83 -5.96
N LEU A 222 -15.53 15.86 -4.79
CA LEU A 222 -16.23 15.89 -3.51
C LEU A 222 -16.71 17.33 -3.25
N VAL A 223 -18.03 17.54 -3.26
CA VAL A 223 -18.65 18.86 -3.15
C VAL A 223 -18.88 19.27 -1.71
N LYS A 224 -19.35 18.33 -0.87
CA LYS A 224 -19.72 18.59 0.51
C LYS A 224 -19.59 17.33 1.37
N ILE A 225 -19.21 17.51 2.62
CA ILE A 225 -19.30 16.48 3.67
C ILE A 225 -19.94 17.12 4.89
N ASP A 226 -20.99 16.48 5.39
CA ASP A 226 -21.66 16.85 6.63
C ASP A 226 -21.68 15.69 7.62
N GLY A 227 -21.65 16.01 8.91
CA GLY A 227 -21.75 15.03 9.99
C GLY A 227 -20.41 14.39 10.38
N HIS A 228 -20.49 13.30 11.15
CA HIS A 228 -19.34 12.52 11.63
C HIS A 228 -19.72 11.05 11.77
N LEU A 229 -18.73 10.16 11.72
CA LEU A 229 -18.96 8.75 12.02
C LEU A 229 -18.74 8.48 13.51
N SER A 230 -19.59 7.62 14.08
CA SER A 230 -19.44 7.15 15.46
C SER A 230 -18.19 6.29 15.61
N THR A 231 -17.48 6.40 16.73
CA THR A 231 -16.27 5.62 17.05
C THR A 231 -16.38 4.94 18.40
N ASP A 232 -17.46 4.20 18.61
CA ASP A 232 -17.93 3.69 19.91
C ASP A 232 -17.46 2.27 20.27
N GLY A 233 -16.67 1.61 19.42
CA GLY A 233 -16.30 0.21 19.66
C GLY A 233 -15.20 0.00 20.69
N GLN A 234 -15.44 -0.96 21.59
CA GLN A 234 -14.55 -1.27 22.73
C GLN A 234 -13.71 -2.54 22.48
N THR A 235 -14.24 -3.50 21.72
CA THR A 235 -13.60 -4.78 21.40
C THR A 235 -13.36 -4.91 19.89
N PRO A 236 -12.23 -5.53 19.46
CA PRO A 236 -12.03 -5.87 18.06
C PRO A 236 -13.09 -6.87 17.57
N VAL A 237 -13.64 -6.63 16.37
CA VAL A 237 -14.65 -7.46 15.71
C VAL A 237 -14.14 -7.88 14.33
N SER A 238 -14.43 -9.12 13.91
CA SER A 238 -14.07 -9.61 12.58
C SER A 238 -14.88 -8.89 11.51
N ILE A 239 -14.25 -8.57 10.36
CA ILE A 239 -14.94 -7.87 9.27
C ILE A 239 -16.12 -8.67 8.67
N GLU A 240 -16.14 -9.99 8.85
CA GLU A 240 -17.23 -10.89 8.42
C GLU A 240 -18.53 -10.63 9.18
N GLU A 241 -18.43 -10.41 10.50
CA GLU A 241 -19.60 -10.19 11.37
C GLU A 241 -20.25 -8.83 11.12
N GLY A 242 -19.46 -7.85 10.68
CA GLY A 242 -19.90 -6.47 10.45
C GLY A 242 -20.47 -6.19 9.06
N PHE A 243 -20.91 -7.19 8.29
CA PHE A 243 -21.36 -6.99 6.90
C PHE A 243 -22.88 -7.06 6.74
N PRO A 244 -23.56 -5.90 6.59
CA PRO A 244 -25.01 -5.84 6.45
C PRO A 244 -25.46 -6.04 4.98
N ALA A 245 -25.42 -7.29 4.49
CA ALA A 245 -25.66 -7.59 3.08
C ALA A 245 -27.01 -7.08 2.56
N ASP A 246 -28.09 -7.21 3.33
CA ASP A 246 -29.44 -6.77 2.94
C ASP A 246 -29.50 -5.25 2.68
N GLN A 247 -28.86 -4.45 3.54
CA GLN A 247 -28.81 -3.00 3.41
C GLN A 247 -28.00 -2.58 2.17
N ILE A 248 -26.90 -3.29 1.90
CA ILE A 248 -26.07 -3.05 0.71
C ILE A 248 -26.83 -3.46 -0.56
N ALA A 249 -27.57 -4.58 -0.54
CA ALA A 249 -28.35 -5.07 -1.67
C ALA A 249 -29.45 -4.08 -2.07
N ALA A 250 -30.19 -3.55 -1.09
CA ALA A 250 -31.22 -2.55 -1.33
C ALA A 250 -30.68 -1.27 -1.99
N ALA A 251 -29.40 -0.92 -1.74
CA ALA A 251 -28.77 0.28 -2.27
C ALA A 251 -28.12 0.13 -3.66
N ASN A 252 -27.96 -1.09 -4.19
CA ASN A 252 -27.06 -1.37 -5.34
C ASN A 252 -27.72 -2.07 -6.55
N SER A 253 -29.05 -2.01 -6.71
CA SER A 253 -29.79 -2.81 -7.71
C SER A 253 -29.66 -2.37 -9.18
N GLU A 254 -29.02 -1.24 -9.48
CA GLU A 254 -29.04 -0.65 -10.82
C GLU A 254 -27.71 -0.83 -11.58
N GLN A 255 -27.79 -0.86 -12.93
CA GLN A 255 -26.61 -0.91 -13.80
C GLN A 255 -26.16 0.52 -14.15
N PHE A 256 -24.85 0.73 -14.20
CA PHE A 256 -24.29 2.01 -14.64
C PHE A 256 -23.59 1.90 -15.98
N ASN A 257 -24.05 2.70 -16.93
CA ASN A 257 -23.35 2.95 -18.17
C ASN A 257 -22.46 4.18 -18.03
N PHE A 258 -21.21 4.05 -18.43
CA PHE A 258 -20.27 5.15 -18.40
C PHE A 258 -20.62 6.21 -19.47
N SER A 259 -20.77 7.45 -19.03
CA SER A 259 -20.58 8.62 -19.90
C SER A 259 -19.44 9.44 -19.31
N ASN A 260 -18.63 10.07 -20.18
CA ASN A 260 -17.39 10.79 -19.84
C ASN A 260 -17.62 12.11 -19.06
N ARG A 261 -18.64 12.14 -18.20
CA ARG A 261 -19.09 13.29 -17.41
C ARG A 261 -18.36 13.32 -16.09
N GLU A 262 -18.05 14.53 -15.63
CA GLU A 262 -17.52 14.75 -14.29
C GLU A 262 -18.55 14.28 -13.25
N ILE A 263 -18.20 13.28 -12.44
CA ILE A 263 -19.05 12.81 -11.35
C ILE A 263 -18.74 13.67 -10.14
N ARG A 264 -19.79 14.21 -9.51
CA ARG A 264 -19.68 14.97 -8.28
C ARG A 264 -20.50 14.30 -7.20
N TYR A 265 -20.01 14.26 -5.97
CA TYR A 265 -20.79 13.72 -4.86
C TYR A 265 -20.71 14.58 -3.60
N SER A 266 -21.78 14.52 -2.82
CA SER A 266 -21.89 15.03 -1.46
C SER A 266 -22.12 13.87 -0.50
N LEU A 267 -21.59 13.97 0.71
CA LEU A 267 -21.67 12.92 1.72
C LEU A 267 -22.35 13.43 2.99
N SER A 268 -23.24 12.61 3.54
CA SER A 268 -23.82 12.79 4.86
C SER A 268 -23.41 11.61 5.74
N LEU A 269 -22.58 11.89 6.75
CA LEU A 269 -22.08 10.92 7.71
C LEU A 269 -23.02 10.85 8.91
N LYS A 270 -23.66 9.71 9.11
CA LYS A 270 -24.64 9.49 10.19
C LYS A 270 -24.32 8.17 10.88
N ASN A 271 -23.83 8.23 12.12
CA ASN A 271 -23.49 7.06 12.94
C ASN A 271 -22.53 6.10 12.22
N LYS A 272 -23.05 4.97 11.70
CA LYS A 272 -22.32 3.91 11.00
C LYS A 272 -22.57 3.92 9.48
N GLU A 273 -23.14 4.99 8.95
CA GLU A 273 -23.59 5.06 7.56
C GLU A 273 -22.99 6.31 6.87
N VAL A 274 -22.55 6.10 5.63
CA VAL A 274 -22.07 7.12 4.71
C VAL A 274 -23.10 7.23 3.59
N TYR A 275 -23.98 8.22 3.67
CA TYR A 275 -24.95 8.50 2.62
C TYR A 275 -24.30 9.32 1.51
N VAL A 276 -24.48 8.89 0.26
CA VAL A 276 -23.81 9.45 -0.91
C VAL A 276 -24.84 9.96 -1.89
N LYS A 277 -24.83 11.27 -2.13
CA LYS A 277 -25.57 11.91 -3.21
C LYS A 277 -24.65 12.17 -4.38
N SER A 278 -24.95 11.59 -5.55
CA SER A 278 -24.11 11.67 -6.75
C SER A 278 -24.84 12.33 -7.90
N THR A 279 -24.16 13.15 -8.70
CA THR A 279 -24.73 13.73 -9.94
C THR A 279 -25.09 12.67 -10.99
N SER A 280 -24.52 11.47 -10.88
CA SER A 280 -24.90 10.35 -11.75
C SER A 280 -26.08 9.54 -11.20
N ASN A 281 -26.52 9.78 -9.96
CA ASN A 281 -27.41 8.89 -9.18
C ASN A 281 -26.83 7.50 -8.88
N TYR A 282 -25.54 7.26 -9.18
CA TYR A 282 -24.87 5.99 -8.92
C TYR A 282 -23.63 6.19 -8.05
N ILE A 283 -23.34 5.16 -7.24
CA ILE A 283 -22.22 5.17 -6.29
C ILE A 283 -21.21 4.05 -6.56
N HIS A 284 -21.34 3.32 -7.67
CA HIS A 284 -20.64 2.04 -7.86
C HIS A 284 -19.11 2.12 -7.72
N PHE A 285 -18.51 3.29 -7.98
CA PHE A 285 -17.07 3.53 -7.94
C PHE A 285 -16.50 3.77 -6.54
N LEU A 286 -17.34 3.93 -5.51
CA LEU A 286 -16.92 4.06 -4.11
C LEU A 286 -16.69 2.67 -3.48
N PRO A 287 -16.18 2.58 -2.24
CA PRO A 287 -16.21 1.36 -1.43
C PRO A 287 -17.65 0.94 -1.07
N GLN A 288 -17.87 -0.32 -0.74
CA GLN A 288 -19.09 -0.81 -0.08
C GLN A 288 -19.01 -0.61 1.43
N MET A 289 -17.85 -0.91 2.02
CA MET A 289 -17.60 -0.77 3.46
C MET A 289 -16.27 -0.05 3.74
N LEU A 290 -16.24 0.71 4.83
CA LEU A 290 -15.03 1.17 5.50
C LEU A 290 -14.95 0.50 6.87
N TYR A 291 -13.83 -0.12 7.18
CA TYR A 291 -13.52 -0.69 8.49
C TYR A 291 -12.37 0.11 9.11
N MET A 292 -12.54 0.54 10.37
CA MET A 292 -11.53 1.34 11.07
C MET A 292 -10.97 0.63 12.31
N ASN A 293 -9.64 0.62 12.42
CA ASN A 293 -8.87 0.14 13.55
C ASN A 293 -7.79 1.18 13.92
N LYS A 294 -8.13 2.16 14.74
CA LYS A 294 -7.21 3.24 15.17
C LYS A 294 -6.14 2.73 16.14
N ILE A 295 -6.36 1.65 16.88
CA ILE A 295 -5.30 1.05 17.72
C ILE A 295 -4.08 0.66 16.89
N THR A 296 -4.34 0.07 15.72
CA THR A 296 -3.27 -0.38 14.81
C THR A 296 -3.01 0.63 13.68
N ASN A 297 -3.70 1.78 13.69
CA ASN A 297 -3.76 2.75 12.60
C ASN A 297 -3.98 2.12 11.23
N ARG A 298 -4.90 1.17 11.16
CA ARG A 298 -5.25 0.46 9.94
C ARG A 298 -6.70 0.71 9.57
N MET A 299 -6.91 0.85 8.28
CA MET A 299 -8.24 0.98 7.71
C MET A 299 -8.38 0.05 6.52
N PHE A 300 -9.57 -0.48 6.32
CA PHE A 300 -9.87 -1.32 5.18
C PHE A 300 -11.09 -0.78 4.43
N LEU A 301 -10.86 -0.37 3.19
CA LEU A 301 -11.88 0.00 2.21
C LEU A 301 -12.19 -1.22 1.34
N ASP A 302 -13.31 -1.85 1.64
CA ASP A 302 -13.82 -3.01 0.93
C ASP A 302 -14.70 -2.54 -0.25
N PHE A 303 -14.24 -2.77 -1.48
CA PHE A 303 -14.99 -2.48 -2.71
C PHE A 303 -15.97 -3.59 -3.10
N GLY A 304 -15.96 -4.71 -2.37
CA GLY A 304 -16.79 -5.87 -2.59
C GLY A 304 -16.48 -6.57 -3.90
N GLU A 305 -17.51 -7.19 -4.46
CA GLU A 305 -17.45 -7.74 -5.81
C GLU A 305 -17.94 -6.72 -6.83
N ILE A 306 -17.25 -6.69 -7.95
CA ILE A 306 -17.51 -5.82 -9.07
C ILE A 306 -17.68 -6.70 -10.30
N GLU A 307 -18.71 -6.44 -11.09
CA GLU A 307 -18.83 -7.01 -12.43
C GLU A 307 -18.48 -5.98 -13.49
N VAL A 308 -17.58 -6.37 -14.39
CA VAL A 308 -17.22 -5.62 -15.60
C VAL A 308 -17.58 -6.46 -16.81
N TYR A 309 -18.47 -5.96 -17.66
CA TYR A 309 -18.96 -6.74 -18.79
C TYR A 309 -19.16 -5.93 -20.05
N GLN A 310 -19.09 -6.62 -21.19
CA GLN A 310 -19.31 -6.05 -22.51
C GLN A 310 -20.39 -6.87 -23.24
N PRO A 311 -21.65 -6.39 -23.32
CA PRO A 311 -22.76 -7.15 -23.88
C PRO A 311 -22.57 -7.54 -25.35
N LYS A 312 -21.95 -6.64 -26.13
CA LYS A 312 -21.69 -6.80 -27.56
C LYS A 312 -20.20 -6.56 -27.83
N MET A 313 -19.60 -7.38 -28.68
CA MET A 313 -18.20 -7.23 -29.06
C MET A 313 -17.96 -5.83 -29.64
N GLY A 314 -16.98 -5.10 -29.10
CA GLY A 314 -16.67 -3.73 -29.51
C GLY A 314 -17.66 -2.65 -29.05
N GLY A 315 -18.67 -3.03 -28.25
CA GLY A 315 -19.61 -2.09 -27.62
C GLY A 315 -19.05 -1.45 -26.34
N PHE A 316 -19.90 -0.69 -25.65
CA PHE A 316 -19.55 -0.08 -24.36
C PHE A 316 -19.33 -1.13 -23.27
N TRP A 317 -18.41 -0.82 -22.37
CA TRP A 317 -18.20 -1.55 -21.13
C TRP A 317 -19.17 -1.05 -20.06
N TYR A 318 -19.72 -1.99 -19.31
CA TYR A 318 -20.62 -1.74 -18.19
C TYR A 318 -19.95 -2.21 -16.90
N PHE A 319 -20.34 -1.56 -15.81
CA PHE A 319 -19.81 -1.81 -14.49
C PHE A 319 -20.91 -1.74 -13.45
N ARG A 320 -20.94 -2.69 -12.53
CA ARG A 320 -21.84 -2.67 -11.37
C ARG A 320 -21.19 -3.29 -10.15
N ARG A 321 -21.64 -2.86 -8.98
CA ARG A 321 -21.36 -3.55 -7.71
C ARG A 321 -22.24 -4.79 -7.63
N VAL A 322 -21.67 -5.87 -7.12
CA VAL A 322 -22.39 -7.09 -6.78
C VAL A 322 -22.33 -7.25 -5.26
N VAL A 323 -23.48 -7.55 -4.68
CA VAL A 323 -23.58 -7.85 -3.26
C VAL A 323 -23.45 -9.35 -3.10
N ALA A 324 -22.23 -9.78 -2.76
CA ALA A 324 -21.91 -11.17 -2.50
C ALA A 324 -21.87 -11.39 -0.99
N GLU A 325 -22.95 -11.92 -0.40
CA GLU A 325 -23.09 -12.09 1.06
C GLU A 325 -21.86 -12.76 1.70
N GLY A 326 -21.37 -13.84 1.07
CA GLY A 326 -20.23 -14.59 1.60
C GLY A 326 -18.85 -13.99 1.34
N ARG A 327 -18.75 -12.91 0.55
CA ARG A 327 -17.49 -12.23 0.13
C ARG A 327 -16.30 -13.21 0.01
N LYS A 328 -16.47 -14.26 -0.80
CA LYS A 328 -15.55 -15.41 -0.82
C LYS A 328 -14.09 -15.01 -1.12
N TYR A 329 -13.91 -13.92 -1.86
CA TYR A 329 -12.60 -13.35 -2.20
C TYR A 329 -11.77 -12.97 -0.95
N LEU A 330 -12.42 -12.66 0.19
CA LEU A 330 -11.71 -12.42 1.46
C LEU A 330 -10.90 -13.64 1.91
N GLY A 331 -11.35 -14.86 1.59
CA GLY A 331 -10.62 -16.08 1.88
C GLY A 331 -9.26 -16.14 1.17
N ASP A 332 -9.18 -15.64 -0.07
CA ASP A 332 -7.93 -15.55 -0.81
C ASP A 332 -7.00 -14.47 -0.24
N LEU A 333 -7.56 -13.30 0.11
CA LEU A 333 -6.78 -12.23 0.73
C LEU A 333 -6.23 -12.63 2.11
N LYS A 334 -6.99 -13.43 2.88
CA LYS A 334 -6.58 -13.95 4.20
C LYS A 334 -5.38 -14.91 4.15
N LYS A 335 -5.08 -15.51 3.00
CA LYS A 335 -3.86 -16.31 2.81
C LYS A 335 -2.60 -15.45 2.92
N ASN A 336 -2.70 -14.15 2.63
CA ASN A 336 -1.59 -13.22 2.81
C ASN A 336 -1.49 -12.79 4.28
N VAL A 337 -0.45 -13.28 4.97
CA VAL A 337 -0.20 -13.00 6.39
C VAL A 337 -0.08 -11.51 6.68
N LEU A 338 0.45 -10.72 5.74
CA LEU A 338 0.62 -9.27 5.90
C LEU A 338 -0.72 -8.52 5.97
N LEU A 339 -1.81 -9.12 5.45
CA LEU A 339 -3.13 -8.51 5.44
C LEU A 339 -3.96 -8.82 6.69
N LYS A 340 -3.55 -9.81 7.50
CA LYS A 340 -4.28 -10.23 8.70
C LYS A 340 -4.74 -9.08 9.60
N PRO A 341 -3.91 -8.05 9.88
CA PRO A 341 -4.32 -6.94 10.74
C PRO A 341 -5.52 -6.12 10.24
N TYR A 342 -5.85 -6.19 8.94
CA TYR A 342 -6.97 -5.44 8.35
C TYR A 342 -8.33 -6.13 8.49
N PHE A 343 -8.35 -7.42 8.81
CA PHE A 343 -9.60 -8.20 8.90
C PHE A 343 -10.29 -8.09 10.26
N TYR A 344 -9.86 -7.13 11.08
CA TYR A 344 -10.47 -6.78 12.35
C TYR A 344 -10.60 -5.27 12.47
N TYR A 345 -11.76 -4.81 12.92
CA TYR A 345 -12.02 -3.40 13.20
C TYR A 345 -12.38 -3.22 14.66
N LYS A 346 -12.16 -2.01 15.20
CA LYS A 346 -12.56 -1.68 16.57
C LYS A 346 -13.51 -0.50 16.58
N GLU A 347 -13.16 0.62 15.96
CA GLU A 347 -13.92 1.86 16.09
C GLU A 347 -15.24 1.81 15.31
N GLY A 348 -15.28 1.09 14.18
CA GLY A 348 -16.53 0.87 13.47
C GLY A 348 -16.37 0.22 12.09
N ALA A 349 -17.49 -0.31 11.61
CA ALA A 349 -17.73 -0.71 10.24
C ALA A 349 -18.80 0.24 9.67
N TYR A 350 -18.49 0.86 8.55
CA TYR A 350 -19.28 1.94 7.96
C TYR A 350 -19.72 1.58 6.56
N ILE A 351 -21.03 1.60 6.32
CA ILE A 351 -21.64 1.24 5.04
C ILE A 351 -21.76 2.47 4.13
N PHE A 352 -21.46 2.32 2.84
CA PHE A 352 -21.72 3.35 1.82
C PHE A 352 -23.07 3.11 1.15
N LEU A 353 -24.00 4.05 1.35
CA LEU A 353 -25.37 3.99 0.86
C LEU A 353 -25.64 5.13 -0.14
N LYS A 354 -26.51 4.89 -1.12
CA LYS A 354 -27.03 5.95 -1.98
C LYS A 354 -28.03 6.78 -1.16
N GLU A 355 -27.89 8.10 -1.19
CA GLU A 355 -28.91 9.00 -0.64
C GLU A 355 -30.10 9.05 -1.62
N SER A 356 -31.29 8.74 -1.11
CA SER A 356 -32.54 8.68 -1.88
C SER A 356 -32.98 10.03 -2.45
#